data_AF-A0A072P4N8-F1
#
_entry.id   AF-A0A072P4N8-F1
#
_cell.length_a   1.000
_cell.length_b   1.000
_cell.length_c   1.000
_cell.angle_alpha   90.00
_cell.angle_beta   90.00
_cell.angle_gamma   90.00
#
_symmetry.space_group_name_H-M   'P 1'
#
loop_
_entity.id
_entity.type
_entity.pdbx_description
1 polymer ?
#
loop_
_entity_poly.entity_id
_entity_poly.type
_entity_poly.pdbx_seq_one_letter_code
_entity_poly.pdbx_strand_id
1 'polypeptide(L)' 'MKKGLRPTKRQKIAIQAARLNCNNWLVYKNTNSQLHLVHRETGTTRVIPG' A
#
# COMPACT_ATOMS: atom_id res chain seq x y z
N MET A 1 3.54 5.40 14.97
CA MET A 1 2.91 4.59 13.89
C MET A 1 2.75 5.44 12.64
N LYS A 2 3.31 5.03 11.49
CA LYS A 2 3.08 5.74 10.21
C LYS A 2 1.56 5.71 9.92
N LYS A 3 0.89 6.86 9.91
CA LYS A 3 -0.55 6.96 9.59
C LYS A 3 -0.75 6.67 8.10
N GLY A 4 -0.95 5.40 7.76
CA GLY A 4 -1.32 5.00 6.42
C GLY A 4 -2.82 5.24 6.16
N LEU A 5 -3.16 5.66 4.95
CA LEU A 5 -4.53 5.80 4.47
C LEU A 5 -5.03 4.50 3.86
N ARG A 6 -6.35 4.29 3.90
CA ARG A 6 -6.97 3.17 3.20
C ARG A 6 -6.72 3.32 1.68
N PRO A 7 -6.23 2.29 0.98
CA PRO A 7 -5.95 2.39 -0.45
C PRO A 7 -7.22 2.71 -1.26
N THR A 8 -7.09 3.59 -2.26
CA THR A 8 -8.16 3.88 -3.25
C THR A 8 -8.38 2.69 -4.19
N LYS A 9 -9.44 2.70 -5.00
CA LYS A 9 -9.72 1.60 -5.96
C LYS A 9 -8.53 1.31 -6.89
N ARG A 10 -7.88 2.35 -7.43
CA ARG A 10 -6.69 2.22 -8.29
C ARG A 10 -5.50 1.61 -7.53
N GLN A 11 -5.27 2.07 -6.30
CA GLN A 11 -4.19 1.55 -5.45
C GLN A 11 -4.45 0.09 -5.05
N LYS A 12 -5.70 -0.30 -4.79
CA LYS A 12 -6.04 -1.71 -4.52
C LYS A 12 -5.70 -2.61 -5.71
N ILE A 13 -5.95 -2.15 -6.93
CA ILE A 13 -5.58 -2.89 -8.16
C ILE A 13 -4.06 -3.06 -8.24
N ALA A 14 -3.29 -1.99 -8.01
CA ALA A 14 -1.81 -2.08 -7.99
C ALA A 14 -1.30 -3.04 -6.91
N ILE A 15 -1.88 -2.98 -5.70
CA ILE A 15 -1.54 -3.88 -4.58
C ILE A 15 -1.86 -5.34 -4.96
N GLN A 16 -3.03 -5.60 -5.57
CA GLN A 16 -3.40 -6.94 -6.02
C GLN A 16 -2.51 -7.43 -7.16
N ALA A 17 -2.12 -6.56 -8.10
CA ALA A 17 -1.16 -6.88 -9.16
C ALA A 17 0.22 -7.25 -8.59
N ALA A 18 0.61 -6.65 -7.46
CA ALA A 18 1.78 -7.02 -6.68
C ALA A 18 1.59 -8.28 -5.80
N ARG A 19 0.50 -9.03 -5.99
CA ARG A 19 0.12 -10.24 -5.22
C ARG A 19 0.01 -10.00 -3.71
N LEU A 20 -0.42 -8.80 -3.32
CA LEU A 20 -0.64 -8.42 -1.92
C LEU A 20 -2.14 -8.31 -1.60
N ASN A 21 -2.52 -8.67 -0.37
CA ASN A 21 -3.88 -8.48 0.11
C ASN A 21 -4.13 -7.02 0.53
N CYS A 22 -4.87 -6.25 -0.25
CA CYS A 22 -5.14 -4.83 0.01
C CYS A 22 -5.82 -4.53 1.36
N ASN A 23 -6.44 -5.50 2.02
CA ASN A 23 -7.01 -5.31 3.36
C ASN A 23 -5.93 -5.22 4.44
N ASN A 24 -4.75 -5.79 4.20
CA ASN A 24 -3.66 -5.82 5.17
C ASN A 24 -2.70 -4.63 5.02
N TRP A 25 -2.82 -3.87 3.93
CA TRP A 25 -1.90 -2.77 3.60
C TRP A 25 -2.61 -1.42 3.61
N LEU A 26 -1.89 -0.41 4.08
CA LEU A 26 -2.26 1.00 4.03
C LEU A 26 -1.23 1.77 3.21
N VAL A 27 -1.65 2.80 2.52
CA VAL A 27 -0.76 3.67 1.73
C VAL A 27 -0.29 4.82 2.62
N TYR A 28 1.01 4.93 2.87
CA TYR A 28 1.55 6.07 3.64
C TYR A 28 2.26 7.10 2.77
N LYS A 29 2.65 6.74 1.54
CA LYS A 29 3.19 7.66 0.54
C LYS A 29 2.83 7.16 -0.84
N ASN A 30 2.37 8.06 -1.70
CA ASN A 30 2.09 7.79 -3.11
C ASN A 30 2.89 8.77 -3.95
N THR A 31 3.62 8.25 -4.92
CA THR A 31 4.37 9.04 -5.91
C THR A 31 3.92 8.64 -7.31
N ASN A 32 4.33 9.38 -8.35
CA ASN A 32 3.90 9.08 -9.71
C ASN A 32 4.33 7.69 -10.23
N SER A 33 5.35 7.08 -9.63
CA SER A 33 5.90 5.78 -10.05
C SER A 33 5.81 4.70 -8.98
N GLN A 34 5.65 5.07 -7.71
CA GLN A 34 5.75 4.15 -6.59
C GLN A 34 4.66 4.38 -5.55
N LEU A 35 4.11 3.26 -5.07
CA LEU A 35 3.18 3.19 -3.96
C LEU A 35 3.90 2.61 -2.73
N HIS A 36 3.99 3.41 -1.67
CA HIS A 36 4.60 3.00 -0.42
C HIS A 36 3.52 2.55 0.56
N LEU A 37 3.66 1.30 0.99
CA LEU A 37 2.71 0.57 1.80
C LEU A 37 3.26 0.29 3.19
N VAL A 38 2.37 0.27 4.17
CA VAL A 38 2.64 -0.22 5.52
C VAL A 38 1.59 -1.26 5.88
N HIS A 39 2.03 -2.39 6.43
CA HIS A 39 1.16 -3.46 6.90
C HIS A 39 0.47 -3.04 8.19
N ARG A 40 -0.83 -3.32 8.32
CA ARG A 40 -1.67 -2.84 9.41
C ARG A 40 -1.24 -3.34 10.78
N GLU A 41 -0.90 -4.62 10.87
CA GLU A 41 -0.63 -5.29 12.14
C GLU A 41 0.88 -5.28 12.47
N THR A 42 1.71 -5.79 11.57
CA THR A 42 3.16 -5.88 11.76
C THR A 42 3.92 -4.57 11.59
N GLY A 43 3.30 -3.54 10.97
CA GLY A 43 4.00 -2.29 10.63
C GLY A 43 5.07 -2.44 9.53
N THR A 44 5.21 -3.61 8.92
CA THR A 44 6.17 -3.87 7.82
C THR A 44 5.89 -2.94 6.66
N THR A 45 6.92 -2.36 6.05
CA THR A 45 6.75 -1.50 4.88
C THR A 45 7.13 -2.21 3.59
N ARG A 46 6.42 -1.89 2.50
CA ARG A 46 6.73 -2.36 1.14
C ARG A 46 6.62 -1.21 0.16
N VAL A 47 7.35 -1.28 -0.94
CA VAL A 47 7.22 -0.34 -2.06
C VAL A 47 6.87 -1.17 -3.29
N ILE A 48 5.81 -0.78 -3.98
CA ILE A 48 5.36 -1.42 -5.22
C ILE A 48 5.23 -0.36 -6.33
N PRO A 49 5.24 -0.76 -7.61
CA PRO A 49 4.86 0.14 -8.70
C PRO A 49 3.44 0.70 -8.51
N GLY A 50 3.25 1.99 -8.77
CA GLY A 50 1.99 2.73 -8.58
C GLY A 50 0.98 2.60 -9.71
#